data_AF-A0AAC9TU23-F1
#
_entry.id   AF-A0AAC9TU23-F1
#
_cell.length_a   1.000
_cell.length_b   1.000
_cell.length_c   1.000
_cell.angle_alpha   90.00
_cell.angle_beta   90.00
_cell.angle_gamma   90.00
#
_symmetry.space_group_name_H-M   'P 1'
#
loop_
_entity.id
_entity.type
_entity.pdbx_description
1 polymer ?
#
loop_
_entity_poly.entity_id
_entity_poly.type
_entity_poly.pdbx_seq_one_letter_code
_entity_poly.pdbx_strand_id
1 'polypeptide(L)'
;MKFDCDCCGICCKNIEHVPQLQKYDNGNGQCIYLTDDNKCSIYESRPEICNVDIMYQRKYSNIYSKEEFYKLNYQVCIQLKKNYKK
;
A
#
# COMPACT_ATOMS: atom_id res chain seq x y z
N MET A 1 6.95 11.08 -13.40
CA MET A 1 7.35 10.04 -12.43
C MET A 1 6.11 9.39 -11.85
N LYS A 2 6.05 8.05 -11.87
CA LYS A 2 5.01 7.20 -11.27
C LYS A 2 5.63 6.55 -10.03
N PHE A 3 4.84 6.24 -9.00
CA PHE A 3 5.35 5.44 -7.88
C PHE A 3 5.70 4.02 -8.38
N ASP A 4 6.91 3.56 -8.11
CA ASP A 4 7.43 2.29 -8.61
C ASP A 4 7.21 1.19 -7.56
N CYS A 5 6.08 0.52 -7.69
CA CYS A 5 5.72 -0.60 -6.84
C CYS A 5 6.16 -1.91 -7.50
N ASP A 6 6.93 -2.74 -6.77
CA ASP A 6 7.32 -4.08 -7.20
C ASP A 6 6.22 -5.14 -7.01
N CYS A 7 5.00 -4.70 -6.65
CA CYS A 7 3.83 -5.55 -6.48
C CYS A 7 4.10 -6.76 -5.57
N CYS A 8 4.84 -6.58 -4.47
CA CYS A 8 5.23 -7.67 -3.58
C CYS A 8 4.14 -8.12 -2.59
N GLY A 9 3.00 -7.42 -2.55
CA GLY A 9 1.88 -7.74 -1.67
C GLY A 9 2.07 -7.38 -0.19
N ILE A 10 3.22 -6.83 0.22
CA ILE A 10 3.52 -6.62 1.65
C ILE A 10 2.55 -5.65 2.33
N CYS A 11 2.14 -4.58 1.64
CA CYS A 11 1.14 -3.64 2.16
C CYS A 11 -0.21 -4.34 2.38
N CYS A 12 -0.57 -5.30 1.53
CA CYS A 12 -1.79 -6.09 1.68
C CYS A 12 -1.73 -7.03 2.88
N LYS A 13 -0.55 -7.38 3.41
CA LYS A 13 -0.40 -8.18 4.63
C LYS A 13 -0.44 -7.37 5.93
N ASN A 14 -0.47 -6.04 5.83
CA ASN A 14 -0.36 -5.12 6.98
C ASN A 14 -1.52 -4.11 6.99
N ILE A 15 -2.70 -4.49 6.50
CA ILE A 15 -3.83 -3.57 6.38
C ILE A 15 -4.51 -3.26 7.72
N GLU A 16 -4.23 -4.04 8.77
CA GLU A 16 -4.70 -3.77 10.15
C GLU A 16 -4.29 -2.37 10.65
N HIS A 17 -3.18 -1.83 10.14
CA HIS A 17 -2.71 -0.49 10.49
C HIS A 17 -3.41 0.64 9.73
N VAL A 18 -4.35 0.32 8.85
CA VAL A 18 -5.06 1.28 7.99
C VAL A 18 -6.56 1.16 8.25
N PRO A 19 -7.15 1.96 9.18
CA PRO A 19 -8.56 1.83 9.58
C PRO A 19 -9.55 1.86 8.41
N GLN A 20 -9.25 2.63 7.35
CA GLN A 20 -10.10 2.73 6.15
C GLN A 20 -10.16 1.43 5.33
N LEU A 21 -9.23 0.50 5.56
CA LEU A 21 -9.16 -0.79 4.92
C LEU A 21 -9.74 -1.94 5.77
N GLN A 22 -10.28 -1.67 6.96
CA GLN A 22 -10.79 -2.71 7.87
C GLN A 22 -11.82 -3.65 7.21
N LYS A 23 -12.66 -3.13 6.30
CA LYS A 23 -13.63 -3.96 5.56
C LYS A 23 -13.01 -4.99 4.60
N TYR A 24 -11.72 -4.87 4.32
CA TYR A 24 -10.95 -5.80 3.49
C TYR A 24 -10.09 -6.76 4.32
N ASP A 25 -10.12 -6.64 5.65
CA ASP A 25 -9.37 -7.52 6.55
C ASP A 25 -10.02 -8.91 6.63
N ASN A 26 -9.21 -9.95 6.48
CA ASN A 26 -9.62 -11.33 6.65
C ASN A 26 -9.70 -11.79 8.12
N GLY A 27 -9.42 -10.88 9.07
CA GLY A 27 -9.37 -11.12 10.51
C GLY A 27 -7.96 -11.31 11.07
N ASN A 28 -6.93 -11.33 10.21
CA ASN A 28 -5.53 -11.49 10.59
C ASN A 28 -4.65 -10.30 10.12
N GLY A 29 -5.25 -9.16 9.79
CA GLY A 29 -4.55 -7.98 9.27
C GLY A 29 -4.14 -8.08 7.81
N GLN A 30 -4.60 -9.12 7.10
CA GLN A 30 -4.33 -9.35 5.68
C GLN A 30 -5.57 -9.08 4.82
N CYS A 31 -5.35 -8.45 3.68
CA CYS A 31 -6.37 -8.15 2.69
C CYS A 31 -6.95 -9.42 2.06
N ILE A 32 -8.28 -9.53 2.01
CA ILE A 32 -9.03 -10.62 1.36
C ILE A 32 -8.72 -10.78 -0.13
N TYR A 33 -8.18 -9.75 -0.79
CA TYR A 33 -7.80 -9.80 -2.21
C TYR A 33 -6.33 -10.18 -2.45
N LEU A 34 -5.56 -10.46 -1.39
CA LEU A 34 -4.20 -10.96 -1.54
C LEU A 34 -4.23 -12.45 -1.91
N THR A 35 -3.67 -12.78 -3.07
CA THR A 35 -3.55 -14.14 -3.58
C THR A 35 -2.32 -14.85 -3.03
N ASP A 36 -2.27 -16.17 -3.17
CA ASP A 36 -1.18 -17.02 -2.63
C ASP A 36 0.20 -16.71 -3.24
N ASP A 37 0.24 -16.13 -4.44
CA ASP A 37 1.46 -15.64 -5.10
C ASP A 37 1.88 -14.22 -4.66
N ASN A 38 1.25 -13.68 -3.62
CA ASN A 38 1.46 -12.32 -3.07
C ASN A 38 1.07 -11.19 -4.02
N LYS A 39 0.10 -11.41 -4.91
CA LYS A 39 -0.47 -10.38 -5.78
C LYS A 39 -1.85 -9.92 -5.29
N CYS A 40 -2.24 -8.71 -5.67
CA CYS A 40 -3.58 -8.23 -5.41
C CYS A 40 -4.47 -8.60 -6.60
N SER A 41 -5.50 -9.39 -6.39
CA SER A 41 -6.41 -9.83 -7.48
C SER A 41 -7.19 -8.68 -8.12
N ILE A 42 -7.29 -7.55 -7.42
CA ILE A 42 -7.91 -6.31 -7.91
C ILE A 42 -6.89 -5.19 -8.10
N TYR A 43 -5.62 -5.49 -8.43
CA TYR A 43 -4.56 -4.47 -8.43
C TYR A 43 -4.89 -3.23 -9.26
N GLU A 44 -5.43 -3.38 -10.47
CA GLU A 44 -5.79 -2.25 -11.33
C GLU A 44 -7.02 -1.46 -10.83
N SER A 45 -7.95 -2.11 -10.15
CA SER A 45 -9.17 -1.52 -9.58
C SER A 45 -9.08 -1.33 -8.06
N ARG A 46 -7.87 -1.35 -7.50
CA ARG A 46 -7.64 -1.28 -6.06
C ARG A 46 -8.18 0.04 -5.49
N PRO A 47 -8.62 0.05 -4.22
CA PRO A 47 -9.08 1.28 -3.57
C PRO A 47 -8.04 2.40 -3.68
N GLU A 48 -8.49 3.65 -3.78
CA GLU A 48 -7.60 4.80 -3.95
C GLU A 48 -6.50 4.87 -2.88
N ILE A 49 -6.83 4.52 -1.63
CA ILE A 49 -5.88 4.50 -0.51
C ILE A 49 -4.72 3.51 -0.72
N CYS A 50 -4.92 2.48 -1.54
CA CYS A 50 -3.87 1.53 -1.95
C CYS A 50 -3.06 2.02 -3.17
N ASN A 51 -3.35 3.20 -3.70
CA ASN A 51 -2.68 3.79 -4.85
C ASN A 51 -1.99 5.11 -4.45
N VAL A 52 -0.66 5.03 -4.30
CA VAL A 52 0.20 6.16 -3.88
C VAL A 52 0.02 7.37 -4.80
N ASP A 53 -0.11 7.17 -6.11
CA ASP A 53 -0.24 8.28 -7.06
C ASP A 53 -1.58 9.00 -6.91
N ILE A 54 -2.66 8.25 -6.73
CA ILE A 54 -4.00 8.82 -6.51
C ILE A 54 -4.05 9.54 -5.17
N MET A 55 -3.50 8.95 -4.10
CA MET A 55 -3.46 9.60 -2.79
C MET A 55 -2.64 10.89 -2.79
N TYR A 56 -1.52 10.91 -3.51
CA TYR A 56 -0.77 12.14 -3.72
C TYR A 56 -1.68 13.21 -4.36
N GLN A 57 -2.30 12.90 -5.49
CA GLN A 57 -3.13 13.87 -6.22
C GLN A 57 -4.33 14.36 -5.41
N ARG A 58 -5.04 13.45 -4.72
CA ARG A 58 -6.33 13.75 -4.07
C ARG A 58 -6.20 14.31 -2.65
N LYS A 59 -5.10 14.04 -1.95
CA LYS A 59 -4.99 14.33 -0.51
C LYS A 59 -3.70 15.04 -0.10
N TYR A 60 -2.58 14.76 -0.76
CA TYR A 60 -1.25 15.13 -0.24
C TYR A 60 -0.47 16.12 -1.11
N SER A 61 -0.96 16.45 -2.30
CA SER A 61 -0.32 17.37 -3.27
C SER A 61 -0.18 18.81 -2.76
N ASN A 62 -1.01 19.22 -1.81
CA ASN A 62 -0.93 20.53 -1.15
C ASN A 62 -0.03 20.54 0.10
N ILE A 63 0.48 19.37 0.51
CA ILE A 63 1.22 19.20 1.77
C ILE A 63 2.68 18.82 1.50
N TYR A 64 2.92 17.99 0.50
CA TYR A 64 4.25 17.49 0.15
C TYR A 64 4.53 17.73 -1.33
N SER A 65 5.81 17.91 -1.66
CA SER A 65 6.22 17.64 -3.04
C SER A 65 6.01 16.17 -3.38
N LYS A 66 5.89 15.88 -4.68
CA LYS A 66 5.75 14.49 -5.17
C LYS A 66 6.91 13.60 -4.74
N GLU A 67 8.13 14.14 -4.76
CA GLU A 67 9.34 13.43 -4.38
C GLU A 67 9.36 13.08 -2.89
N GLU A 68 9.05 14.04 -2.02
CA GLU A 68 8.99 13.81 -0.57
C GLU A 68 7.93 12.78 -0.21
N PHE A 69 6.74 12.88 -0.81
CA PHE A 69 5.67 11.92 -0.57
C PHE A 69 6.07 10.50 -1.00
N TYR A 70 6.70 10.35 -2.17
CA TYR A 70 7.19 9.06 -2.62
C TYR A 70 8.29 8.51 -1.70
N LYS A 71 9.24 9.35 -1.28
CA LYS A 71 10.31 8.97 -0.36
C LYS A 71 9.75 8.39 0.95
N LEU A 72 8.75 9.04 1.53
CA LEU A 72 8.06 8.55 2.74
C LEU A 72 7.37 7.20 2.49
N ASN A 73 6.66 7.05 1.37
CA ASN A 73 6.01 5.77 1.02
C ASN A 73 7.03 4.64 0.79
N TYR A 74 8.18 4.92 0.17
CA TYR A 74 9.25 3.95 0.02
C TYR A 74 9.88 3.55 1.35
N GLN A 75 10.08 4.49 2.27
CA GLN A 75 10.60 4.20 3.61
C GLN A 75 9.70 3.21 4.35
N VAL A 76 8.38 3.45 4.35
CA VAL A 76 7.40 2.51 4.93
C VAL A 76 7.42 1.17 4.21
N CYS A 77 7.42 1.16 2.87
CA CYS A 77 7.49 -0.07 2.07
C CYS A 77 8.72 -0.92 2.42
N ILE A 78 9.89 -0.31 2.56
CA ILE A 78 11.14 -0.98 2.94
C ILE A 78 11.07 -1.51 4.36
N GLN A 79 10.50 -0.75 5.31
CA GLN A 79 10.32 -1.19 6.69
C GLN A 79 9.40 -2.42 6.77
N LEU A 80 8.25 -2.39 6.09
CA LEU A 80 7.33 -3.53 6.03
C LEU A 80 8.02 -4.78 5.46
N LYS A 81 8.78 -4.63 4.37
CA LYS A 81 9.54 -5.74 3.77
C LYS A 81 10.58 -6.32 4.72
N LYS A 82 11.26 -5.49 5.51
CA LYS A 82 12.25 -5.95 6.51
C LYS A 82 11.59 -6.73 7.63
N ASN A 83 10.45 -6.25 8.13
CA ASN A 83 9.73 -6.91 9.24
C ASN A 83 9.16 -8.28 8.86
N TYR A 84 8.90 -8.52 7.57
CA TYR A 84 8.40 -9.81 7.06
C TYR A 84 9.47 -10.81 6.67
N LYS A 85 10.74 -10.41 6.59
CA LYS A 85 11.85 -11.36 6.44
C LYS A 85 12.12 -12.00 7.81
N LYS A 86 11.40 -13.09 8.10
CA LYS A 86 11.80 -14.08 9.11
C LYS A 86 12.68 -15.13 8.45
#